data_AF-A0A2E8YK85-F1
#
_entry.id   AF-A0A2E8YK85-F1
#
_cell.length_a   1.000
_cell.length_b   1.000
_cell.length_c   1.000
_cell.angle_alpha   90.00
_cell.angle_beta   90.00
_cell.angle_gamma   90.00
#
_symmetry.space_group_name_H-M   'P 1'
#
loop_
_entity.id
_entity.type
_entity.pdbx_description
1 polymer ?
#
loop_
_entity_poly.entity_id
_entity_poly.type
_entity_poly.pdbx_seq_one_letter_code
_entity_poly.pdbx_strand_id
1 'polypeptide(L)'
;RVASGGELSRISLAIQVVTVGGTGIPTVVFDEVDVGVGGRVAETVGRHMHSLSAHRQVLCVTHLPQVASQAHAHVQVLKQTGRRKVHTFFEHLAGDDRVEEIARMLGGVDITAQTRAHAREMLSKT
;
A
#
# COMPACT_ATOMS: atom_id res chain seq x y z
N ARG A 1 -8.32 28.44 -11.02
CA ARG A 1 -7.18 27.58 -10.66
C ARG A 1 -7.75 26.24 -10.20
N VAL A 2 -7.35 25.13 -10.83
CA VAL A 2 -7.83 23.77 -10.51
C VAL A 2 -6.82 23.15 -9.54
N ALA A 3 -7.28 22.47 -8.49
CA ALA A 3 -6.42 21.78 -7.52
C ALA A 3 -5.63 20.65 -8.21
N SER A 4 -4.41 20.38 -7.74
CA SER A 4 -3.59 19.29 -8.28
C SER A 4 -4.23 17.91 -7.98
N GLY A 5 -3.92 16.89 -8.80
CA GLY A 5 -4.43 15.54 -8.59
C GLY A 5 -4.09 14.97 -7.20
N GLY A 6 -2.92 15.32 -6.65
CA GLY A 6 -2.52 14.93 -5.30
C GLY A 6 -3.29 15.67 -4.20
N GLU A 7 -3.68 16.94 -4.41
CA GLU A 7 -4.52 17.68 -3.45
C GLU A 7 -5.94 17.13 -3.39
N LEU A 8 -6.52 16.81 -4.56
CA LEU A 8 -7.83 16.16 -4.65
C LEU A 8 -7.84 14.78 -3.99
N SER A 9 -6.80 13.96 -4.23
CA SER A 9 -6.69 12.63 -3.63
C SER A 9 -6.56 12.69 -2.10
N ARG A 10 -5.81 13.66 -1.56
CA ARG A 10 -5.71 13.89 -0.11
C ARG A 10 -7.02 14.36 0.52
N ILE A 11 -7.73 15.28 -0.14
CA ILE A 11 -9.04 15.75 0.32
C ILE A 11 -10.06 14.62 0.28
N SER A 12 -10.08 13.84 -0.80
CA SER A 12 -10.93 12.66 -0.95
C SER A 12 -10.68 11.63 0.15
N LEU A 13 -9.41 11.29 0.42
CA LEU A 13 -9.06 10.37 1.50
C LEU A 13 -9.46 10.92 2.87
N ALA A 14 -9.22 12.21 3.15
CA ALA A 14 -9.63 12.81 4.41
C ALA A 14 -11.16 12.74 4.59
N ILE A 15 -11.92 13.03 3.54
CA ILE A 15 -13.38 12.88 3.53
C ILE A 15 -13.77 11.42 3.75
N GLN A 16 -13.18 10.48 3.03
CA GLN A 16 -13.45 9.04 3.17
C GLN A 16 -13.15 8.54 4.58
N VAL A 17 -12.00 8.89 5.16
CA VAL A 17 -11.61 8.50 6.52
C VAL A 17 -12.60 9.06 7.56
N VAL A 18 -12.97 10.35 7.43
CA VAL A 18 -13.90 11.01 8.36
C VAL A 18 -15.32 10.46 8.23
N THR A 19 -15.80 10.25 7.00
CA THR A 19 -17.16 9.75 6.72
C THR A 19 -17.29 8.27 7.07
N VAL A 20 -16.27 7.46 6.81
CA VAL A 20 -16.27 6.05 7.17
C VAL A 20 -16.34 5.91 8.69
N GLY A 21 -15.63 6.75 9.47
CA GLY A 21 -15.61 6.72 10.94
C GLY A 21 -16.98 6.54 11.61
N GLY A 22 -18.02 7.24 11.12
CA GLY A 22 -19.39 7.19 11.66
C GLY A 22 -20.35 6.22 10.97
N THR A 23 -19.91 5.51 9.92
CA THR A 23 -20.76 4.57 9.19
C THR A 23 -20.50 3.13 9.64
N GLY A 24 -21.56 2.33 9.77
CA GLY A 24 -21.49 0.90 10.13
C GLY A 24 -20.96 -0.01 9.01
N ILE A 25 -20.19 0.54 8.07
CA ILE A 25 -19.64 -0.20 6.93
C ILE A 25 -18.46 -1.05 7.42
N PRO A 26 -18.50 -2.39 7.29
CA PRO A 26 -17.47 -3.27 7.84
C PRO A 26 -16.19 -3.36 6.97
N THR A 27 -16.30 -3.12 5.67
CA THR A 27 -15.19 -3.25 4.71
C THR A 27 -15.11 -2.05 3.78
N VAL A 28 -13.90 -1.53 3.58
CA VAL A 28 -13.61 -0.39 2.70
C VAL A 28 -12.51 -0.76 1.73
N VAL A 29 -12.67 -0.39 0.45
CA VAL A 29 -11.69 -0.61 -0.61
C VAL A 29 -11.17 0.73 -1.08
N PHE A 30 -9.85 0.89 -1.10
CA PHE A 30 -9.14 2.02 -1.67
C PHE A 30 -8.36 1.55 -2.90
N ASP A 31 -8.67 2.16 -4.04
CA ASP A 31 -7.86 2.04 -5.25
C ASP A 31 -7.29 3.43 -5.55
N GLU A 32 -6.05 3.50 -6.03
CA GLU A 32 -5.38 4.76 -6.40
C GLU A 32 -5.22 5.83 -5.28
N VAL A 33 -5.32 5.46 -4.00
CA VAL A 33 -5.10 6.38 -2.86
C VAL A 33 -3.68 6.96 -2.84
N ASP A 34 -2.75 6.30 -3.53
CA ASP A 34 -1.35 6.64 -3.64
C ASP A 34 -1.00 7.44 -4.92
N VAL A 35 -1.98 7.82 -5.74
CA VAL A 35 -1.75 8.62 -6.95
C VAL A 35 -1.31 10.04 -6.60
N GLY A 36 -0.15 10.45 -7.14
CA GLY A 36 0.39 11.80 -6.96
C GLY A 36 0.89 12.10 -5.54
N VAL A 37 1.14 11.06 -4.72
CA VAL A 37 1.75 11.18 -3.39
C VAL A 37 3.03 10.35 -3.30
N GLY A 38 3.95 10.77 -2.43
CA GLY A 38 5.22 10.10 -2.20
C GLY A 38 5.88 10.53 -0.91
N GLY A 39 6.94 9.83 -0.52
CA GLY A 39 7.71 10.12 0.70
C GLY A 39 6.82 10.18 1.95
N ARG A 40 7.00 11.23 2.77
CA ARG A 40 6.27 11.42 4.03
C ARG A 40 4.75 11.42 3.88
N VAL A 41 4.22 11.89 2.74
CA VAL A 41 2.76 11.93 2.53
C VAL A 41 2.21 10.51 2.40
N ALA A 42 2.87 9.65 1.63
CA ALA A 42 2.48 8.26 1.46
C ALA A 42 2.55 7.48 2.79
N GLU A 43 3.55 7.78 3.62
CA GLU A 43 3.67 7.20 4.98
C GLU A 43 2.48 7.59 5.87
N THR A 44 2.10 8.87 5.89
CA THR A 44 0.92 9.33 6.64
C THR A 44 -0.37 8.66 6.15
N VAL A 45 -0.53 8.50 4.82
CA VAL A 45 -1.66 7.79 4.22
C VAL A 45 -1.72 6.33 4.69
N GLY A 46 -0.59 5.61 4.64
CA GLY A 46 -0.49 4.23 5.13
C GLY A 46 -0.87 4.10 6.60
N ARG A 47 -0.37 5.01 7.45
CA ARG A 47 -0.71 5.04 8.89
C ARG A 47 -2.18 5.31 9.16
N HIS A 48 -2.83 6.17 8.38
CA HIS A 48 -4.26 6.41 8.50
C HIS A 48 -5.09 5.18 8.12
N MET A 49 -4.72 4.49 7.04
CA MET A 49 -5.38 3.24 6.67
C MET A 49 -5.16 2.14 7.71
N HIS A 50 -3.96 2.03 8.29
CA HIS A 50 -3.68 1.13 9.40
C HIS A 50 -4.58 1.44 10.61
N SER A 51 -4.67 2.72 11.02
CA SER A 51 -5.56 3.13 12.12
C SER A 51 -7.03 2.85 11.84
N LEU A 52 -7.49 3.05 10.59
CA LEU A 52 -8.86 2.73 10.18
C LEU A 52 -9.12 1.22 10.28
N SER A 53 -8.11 0.40 9.97
CA SER A 53 -8.23 -1.05 9.96
C SER A 53 -8.41 -1.69 11.34
N ALA A 54 -8.17 -0.95 12.42
CA ALA A 54 -8.48 -1.41 13.78
C ALA A 54 -9.99 -1.67 14.01
N HIS A 55 -10.86 -1.10 13.17
CA HIS A 55 -12.31 -1.18 13.34
C HIS A 55 -13.03 -1.76 12.12
N ARG A 56 -12.33 -1.90 10.98
CA ARG A 56 -12.90 -2.25 9.67
C ARG A 56 -11.87 -3.02 8.85
N GLN A 57 -12.31 -3.83 7.89
CA GLN A 57 -11.42 -4.39 6.90
C GLN A 57 -11.07 -3.32 5.86
N VAL A 58 -9.77 -3.07 5.64
CA VAL A 58 -9.28 -2.13 4.62
C VAL A 58 -8.54 -2.91 3.56
N LEU A 59 -8.98 -2.82 2.31
CA LEU A 59 -8.28 -3.35 1.15
C LEU A 59 -7.70 -2.18 0.35
N CYS A 60 -6.40 -2.25 0.03
CA CYS A 60 -5.72 -1.21 -0.73
C CYS A 60 -4.86 -1.84 -1.82
N VAL A 61 -5.01 -1.34 -3.06
CA VAL A 61 -4.06 -1.61 -4.15
C VAL A 61 -3.06 -0.46 -4.19
N THR A 62 -1.77 -0.77 -4.09
CA THR A 62 -0.73 0.25 -4.02
C THR A 62 0.57 -0.22 -4.68
N HIS A 63 1.34 0.75 -5.20
CA HIS A 63 2.71 0.54 -5.66
C HIS A 63 3.75 1.20 -4.73
N LEU A 64 3.31 1.87 -3.66
CA LEU A 64 4.19 2.57 -2.73
C LEU A 64 4.59 1.68 -1.55
N PRO A 65 5.90 1.47 -1.30
CA PRO A 65 6.36 0.65 -0.18
C PRO A 65 5.95 1.25 1.17
N GLN A 66 5.80 2.58 1.26
CA GLN A 66 5.34 3.28 2.47
C GLN A 66 3.93 2.89 2.86
N VAL A 67 3.07 2.57 1.88
CA VAL A 67 1.70 2.14 2.14
C VAL A 67 1.67 0.64 2.42
N ALA A 68 2.32 -0.18 1.57
CA ALA A 68 2.33 -1.64 1.72
C ALA A 68 2.96 -2.12 3.04
N SER A 69 3.98 -1.42 3.53
CA SER A 69 4.63 -1.74 4.83
C SER A 69 3.71 -1.56 6.03
N GLN A 70 2.66 -0.74 5.93
CA GLN A 70 1.70 -0.48 7.03
C GLN A 70 0.58 -1.54 7.10
N ALA A 71 0.45 -2.41 6.10
CA ALA A 71 -0.61 -3.41 6.05
C ALA A 71 -0.41 -4.54 7.07
N HIS A 72 -1.51 -5.10 7.58
CA HIS A 72 -1.48 -6.31 8.40
C HIS A 72 -1.16 -7.57 7.58
N ALA A 73 -1.68 -7.63 6.36
CA ALA A 73 -1.44 -8.70 5.39
C ALA A 73 -0.96 -8.08 4.08
N HIS A 74 0.01 -8.71 3.43
CA HIS A 74 0.56 -8.25 2.16
C HIS A 74 0.31 -9.32 1.11
N VAL A 75 -0.45 -8.98 0.07
CA VAL A 75 -0.71 -9.87 -1.06
C VAL A 75 -0.04 -9.29 -2.30
N GLN A 76 0.85 -10.07 -2.92
CA GLN A 76 1.47 -9.75 -4.19
C GLN A 76 0.59 -10.26 -5.32
N VAL A 77 0.44 -9.43 -6.37
CA VAL A 77 -0.25 -9.82 -7.60
C VAL A 77 0.77 -10.04 -8.70
N LEU A 78 0.82 -11.25 -9.22
CA LEU A 78 1.78 -11.69 -10.23
C LEU A 78 1.06 -12.03 -11.53
N LYS A 79 1.69 -11.72 -12.67
CA LYS A 79 1.22 -12.17 -13.99
C LYS A 79 2.19 -13.20 -14.55
N GLN A 80 1.69 -14.39 -14.85
CA GLN A 80 2.46 -15.43 -15.52
C GLN A 80 1.95 -15.59 -16.96
N THR A 81 2.83 -15.31 -17.92
CA THR A 81 2.52 -15.46 -19.35
C THR A 81 2.85 -16.87 -19.81
N GLY A 82 1.83 -17.67 -20.12
CA GLY A 82 1.97 -18.93 -20.84
C GLY A 82 1.94 -18.74 -22.35
N ARG A 83 2.20 -19.81 -23.13
CA ARG A 83 2.27 -19.77 -24.61
C ARG A 83 1.04 -19.17 -25.32
N ARG A 84 -0.14 -19.14 -24.68
CA ARG A 84 -1.40 -18.64 -25.27
C ARG A 84 -2.29 -17.82 -24.34
N LYS A 85 -2.00 -17.76 -23.03
CA LYS A 85 -2.83 -17.07 -22.03
C LYS A 85 -1.95 -16.47 -20.93
N VAL A 86 -2.38 -15.34 -20.40
CA VAL A 86 -1.82 -14.72 -19.19
C VAL A 86 -2.70 -15.14 -18.02
N HIS A 87 -2.07 -15.66 -16.97
CA HIS A 87 -2.74 -15.99 -15.71
C HIS A 87 -2.30 -15.01 -14.63
N THR A 88 -3.25 -14.58 -13.79
CA THR A 88 -2.97 -13.73 -12.63
C THR A 88 -3.00 -14.60 -11.38
N PHE A 89 -1.95 -14.48 -10.58
CA PHE A 89 -1.80 -15.18 -9.30
C PHE A 89 -1.74 -14.18 -8.15
N PHE A 90 -2.18 -14.62 -6.99
CA PHE A 90 -2.16 -13.86 -5.75
C PHE A 90 -1.37 -14.67 -4.73
N GLU A 91 -0.32 -14.07 -4.18
CA GLU A 91 0.55 -14.72 -3.20
C GLU A 91 0.57 -13.91 -1.90
N HIS A 92 0.30 -14.57 -0.78
CA HIS A 92 0.41 -13.93 0.53
C HIS A 92 1.86 -13.92 0.98
N LEU A 93 2.40 -12.74 1.24
CA LEU A 93 3.78 -12.55 1.64
C LEU A 93 3.91 -12.44 3.16
N ALA A 94 4.84 -13.20 3.72
CA ALA A 94 5.16 -13.19 5.15
C ALA A 94 6.68 -13.26 5.36
N GLY A 95 7.15 -12.88 6.55
CA GLY A 95 8.57 -12.98 6.91
C GLY A 95 9.49 -12.30 5.90
N ASP A 96 10.50 -13.04 5.44
CA ASP A 96 11.49 -12.54 4.49
C ASP A 96 10.91 -12.23 3.10
N ASP A 97 9.88 -12.95 2.64
CA ASP A 97 9.25 -12.66 1.33
C ASP A 97 8.62 -11.25 1.32
N ARG A 98 8.05 -10.85 2.45
CA ARG A 98 7.51 -9.50 2.63
C ARG A 98 8.63 -8.45 2.63
N VAL A 99 9.80 -8.76 3.21
CA VAL A 99 10.97 -7.87 3.19
C VAL A 99 11.48 -7.71 1.76
N GLU A 100 11.61 -8.80 1.01
CA GLU A 100 12.09 -8.78 -0.38
C GLU A 100 11.14 -7.98 -1.28
N GLU A 101 9.82 -8.11 -1.11
CA GLU A 101 8.88 -7.32 -1.90
C GLU A 101 8.95 -5.83 -1.59
N ILE A 102 9.01 -5.43 -0.32
CA ILE A 102 9.18 -4.02 0.04
C ILE A 102 10.53 -3.49 -0.48
N ALA A 103 11.59 -4.30 -0.42
CA ALA A 103 12.89 -3.93 -0.96
C ALA A 103 12.84 -3.78 -2.50
N ARG A 104 12.11 -4.65 -3.20
CA ARG A 104 11.87 -4.53 -4.65
C ARG A 104 11.08 -3.27 -4.98
N MET A 105 10.04 -2.94 -4.21
CA MET A 105 9.26 -1.71 -4.39
C MET A 105 10.10 -0.44 -4.15
N LEU A 106 11.10 -0.50 -3.27
CA LEU A 106 12.03 0.61 -3.00
C LEU A 106 13.14 0.75 -4.05
N GLY A 107 13.85 -0.35 -4.35
CA GLY A 107 15.06 -0.35 -5.19
C GLY A 107 14.80 -0.64 -6.66
N GLY A 108 13.59 -1.05 -7.02
CA GLY A 108 13.24 -1.44 -8.37
C GLY A 108 13.99 -2.71 -8.79
N VAL A 109 14.91 -2.56 -9.74
CA VAL A 109 15.67 -3.68 -10.34
C VAL A 109 16.84 -4.10 -9.44
N ASP A 110 17.47 -3.16 -8.74
CA ASP A 110 18.69 -3.41 -7.96
C ASP A 110 18.36 -3.53 -6.47
N ILE A 111 18.14 -4.76 -6.02
CA ILE A 111 17.90 -5.05 -4.60
C ILE A 111 19.24 -5.25 -3.88
N THR A 112 19.71 -4.19 -3.23
CA THR A 112 20.97 -4.20 -2.45
C THR A 112 20.75 -4.63 -0.99
N ALA A 113 21.83 -4.87 -0.24
CA ALA A 113 21.75 -5.10 1.20
C ALA A 113 21.15 -3.90 1.95
N GLN A 114 21.45 -2.68 1.49
CA GLN A 114 20.96 -1.42 2.05
C GLN A 114 19.46 -1.25 1.77
N THR A 115 19.00 -1.62 0.57
CA THR A 115 17.56 -1.61 0.23
C THR A 115 16.78 -2.57 1.14
N ARG A 116 17.31 -3.78 1.38
CA ARG A 116 16.72 -4.75 2.33
C ARG A 116 16.74 -4.25 3.77
N ALA A 117 17.82 -3.59 4.20
CA ALA A 117 17.91 -3.01 5.53
C ALA A 117 16.82 -1.95 5.72
N HIS A 118 16.61 -1.07 4.73
CA HIS A 118 15.54 -0.07 4.80
C HIS A 118 14.14 -0.71 4.78
N ALA A 119 13.92 -1.74 3.97
CA ALA A 119 12.66 -2.49 3.97
C ALA A 119 12.34 -3.10 5.34
N ARG A 120 13.32 -3.70 6.02
CA ARG A 120 13.16 -4.22 7.39
C ARG A 120 12.82 -3.11 8.38
N GLU A 121 13.49 -1.96 8.27
CA GLU A 121 13.21 -0.80 9.11
C GLU A 121 11.76 -0.33 8.94
N MET A 122 11.26 -0.23 7.70
CA MET A 122 9.87 0.13 7.42
C MET A 122 8.87 -0.86 8.01
N LEU A 123 9.15 -2.16 7.91
CA LEU A 123 8.29 -3.22 8.45
C LEU A 123 8.33 -3.32 9.98
N SER A 124 9.38 -2.82 10.63
CA SER A 124 9.50 -2.79 12.10
C SER A 124 8.75 -1.62 12.75
N LYS A 125 8.34 -0.62 11.97
CA LYS A 125 7.68 0.61 12.42
C LYS A 125 6.15 0.52 12.40
N THR A 126 5.61 -0.65 12.08
CA THR A 126 4.18 -0.94 11.97
C THR A 126 3.74 -1.78 13.15
#